data_AF-A0A8T3QMY5-F1
#
_entry.id   AF-A0A8T3QMY5-F1
#
_cell.length_a   1.000
_cell.length_b   1.000
_cell.length_c   1.000
_cell.angle_alpha   90.00
_cell.angle_beta   90.00
_cell.angle_gamma   90.00
#
_symmetry.space_group_name_H-M   'P 1'
#
loop_
_entity.id
_entity.type
_entity.pdbx_description
1 polymer ?
#
loop_
_entity_poly.entity_id
_entity_poly.type
_entity_poly.pdbx_seq_one_letter_code
_entity_poly.pdbx_strand_id
1 'polypeptide(L)'
;SIGSDVPFFLGGGAALVEGRGERVTPLRGLVLGPDEREPGLLLITPTIAAHTGAVFAAWSDGAMGQPGVAARSSEHFAAEFGSGLSARRLLERAGVLAAANDLLPAAAVVVDGLVSFRRALARLLNRPIGLSGSGPTLWALYPSLDEADLAASSVSTAVGTGFIAAPGDGPPFAAATTLLIRPAPLIDLADRREP
;
A
#
# COMPACT_ATOMS: atom_id res chain seq x y z
N SER A 1 5.25 18.72 16.16
CA SER A 1 5.98 18.08 15.05
C SER A 1 5.17 18.27 13.79
N ILE A 2 5.74 18.82 12.71
CA ILE A 2 5.16 18.69 11.37
C ILE A 2 5.16 17.18 11.07
N GLY A 3 4.05 16.63 10.57
CA GLY A 3 3.88 15.18 10.39
C GLY A 3 5.00 14.57 9.55
N SER A 4 5.34 13.31 9.82
CA SER A 4 6.39 12.51 9.14
C SER A 4 6.29 12.51 7.61
N ASP A 5 5.12 12.88 7.07
CA ASP A 5 4.79 12.74 5.65
C ASP A 5 4.97 14.04 4.85
N VAL A 6 5.19 15.20 5.49
CA VAL A 6 5.30 16.49 4.77
C VAL A 6 6.48 16.55 3.79
N PRO A 7 7.70 16.08 4.15
CA PRO A 7 8.82 16.03 3.21
C PRO A 7 8.56 15.12 2.00
N PHE A 8 7.73 14.08 2.16
CA PHE A 8 7.39 13.14 1.09
C PHE A 8 6.50 13.76 0.01
N PHE A 9 5.55 14.62 0.39
CA PHE A 9 4.61 15.24 -0.56
C PHE A 9 5.25 16.22 -1.56
N LEU A 10 6.50 16.66 -1.32
CA LEU A 10 7.21 17.59 -2.20
C LEU A 10 7.86 16.90 -3.41
N GLY A 11 8.05 15.58 -3.35
CA GLY A 11 8.83 14.83 -4.35
C GLY A 11 8.04 14.23 -5.51
N GLY A 12 6.74 13.93 -5.32
CA GLY A 12 5.91 13.22 -6.30
C GLY A 12 6.34 11.76 -6.57
N GLY A 13 5.40 10.83 -6.63
CA GLY A 13 5.70 9.40 -6.81
C GLY A 13 6.27 8.74 -5.56
N ALA A 14 6.95 7.61 -5.72
CA ALA A 14 7.49 6.85 -4.60
C ALA A 14 8.88 7.32 -4.14
N ALA A 15 9.14 7.15 -2.86
CA ALA A 15 10.43 7.45 -2.24
C ALA A 15 10.72 6.46 -1.11
N LEU A 16 12.01 6.21 -0.86
CA LEU A 16 12.50 5.61 0.36
C LEU A 16 12.55 6.70 1.42
N VAL A 17 11.81 6.51 2.50
CA VAL A 17 11.75 7.44 3.63
C VAL A 17 12.42 6.77 4.83
N GLU A 18 13.41 7.44 5.40
CA GLU A 18 14.20 6.96 6.52
C GLU A 18 14.14 7.95 7.70
N GLY A 19 14.54 7.47 8.89
CA GLY A 19 14.48 8.25 10.12
C GLY A 19 13.05 8.43 10.60
N ARG A 20 12.67 9.66 10.96
CA ARG A 20 11.31 10.10 11.29
C ARG A 20 10.63 10.84 10.13
N GLY A 21 11.08 10.59 8.90
CA GLY A 21 10.58 11.27 7.70
C GLY A 21 11.50 12.34 7.14
N GLU A 22 12.63 12.63 7.80
CA GLU A 22 13.55 13.70 7.40
C GLU A 22 14.48 13.32 6.23
N ARG A 23 14.68 12.02 5.96
CA ARG A 23 15.52 11.53 4.85
C ARG A 23 14.63 10.93 3.78
N VAL A 24 14.42 11.67 2.69
CA VAL A 24 13.58 11.24 1.56
C VAL A 24 14.45 11.06 0.32
N THR A 25 14.59 9.82 -0.12
CA THR A 25 15.29 9.48 -1.37
C THR A 25 14.27 9.06 -2.43
N PRO A 26 14.08 9.85 -3.49
CA PRO A 26 13.19 9.47 -4.58
C PRO A 26 13.56 8.12 -5.19
N LEU A 27 12.56 7.29 -5.49
CA LEU A 27 12.75 6.02 -6.19
C LEU A 27 12.33 6.16 -7.65
N ARG A 28 12.95 5.35 -8.52
CA ARG A 28 12.59 5.29 -9.94
C ARG A 28 11.14 4.84 -10.12
N GLY A 29 10.70 3.89 -9.30
CA GLY A 29 9.31 3.46 -9.23
C GLY A 29 8.93 2.46 -10.32
N LEU A 30 7.68 2.53 -10.76
CA LEU A 30 7.18 1.66 -11.81
C LEU A 30 7.75 2.04 -13.17
N VAL A 31 8.23 1.04 -13.91
CA VAL A 31 8.69 1.17 -15.29
C VAL A 31 7.88 0.20 -16.12
N LEU A 32 6.88 0.71 -16.85
CA LEU A 32 5.98 -0.10 -17.65
C LEU A 32 6.64 -0.53 -18.96
N GLY A 33 6.58 -1.83 -19.25
CA GLY A 33 6.90 -2.34 -20.58
C GLY A 33 5.82 -2.01 -21.63
N PRO A 34 6.09 -2.23 -22.93
CA PRO A 34 5.15 -1.91 -24.02
C PRO A 34 3.77 -2.57 -23.89
N ASP A 35 3.73 -3.77 -23.29
CA ASP A 35 2.51 -4.56 -23.10
C ASP A 35 2.01 -4.56 -21.65
N GLU A 36 2.63 -3.77 -20.76
CA GLU A 36 2.20 -3.64 -19.37
C GLU A 36 1.20 -2.48 -19.22
N ARG A 37 0.15 -2.73 -18.44
CA ARG A 37 -0.80 -1.71 -18.01
C ARG A 37 -0.39 -1.16 -16.65
N GLU A 38 -0.81 0.06 -16.37
CA GLU A 38 -0.69 0.63 -15.04
C GLU A 38 -1.51 -0.20 -14.04
N PRO A 39 -0.91 -0.67 -12.94
CA PRO A 39 -1.61 -1.47 -11.94
C PRO A 39 -2.63 -0.63 -11.18
N GLY A 40 -3.77 -1.24 -10.89
CA GLY A 40 -4.78 -0.68 -10.00
C GLY A 40 -4.45 -0.93 -8.53
N LEU A 41 -4.90 -0.02 -7.69
CA LEU A 41 -4.87 -0.11 -6.23
C LEU A 41 -6.29 0.05 -5.73
N LEU A 42 -6.79 -0.96 -5.03
CA LEU A 42 -8.04 -0.87 -4.28
C LEU A 42 -7.72 -0.37 -2.87
N LEU A 43 -8.33 0.72 -2.45
CA LEU A 43 -8.30 1.24 -1.08
C LEU A 43 -9.62 0.94 -0.39
N ILE A 44 -9.57 0.42 0.84
CA ILE A 44 -10.74 0.07 1.64
C ILE A 44 -10.56 0.64 3.05
N THR A 45 -11.37 1.63 3.40
CA THR A 45 -11.29 2.31 4.70
C THR A 45 -12.56 2.02 5.50
N PRO A 46 -12.49 1.21 6.58
CA PRO A 46 -13.63 1.01 7.46
C PRO A 46 -13.97 2.31 8.20
N THR A 47 -15.25 2.50 8.52
CA THR A 47 -15.79 3.73 9.10
C THR A 47 -15.60 3.71 10.61
N ILE A 48 -14.33 3.74 11.03
CA ILE A 48 -13.90 3.71 12.43
C ILE A 48 -12.72 4.67 12.62
N ALA A 49 -12.69 5.35 13.77
CA ALA A 49 -11.56 6.18 14.13
C ALA A 49 -10.38 5.30 14.55
N ALA A 50 -9.27 5.34 13.82
CA ALA A 50 -7.99 4.82 14.30
C ALA A 50 -7.08 6.00 14.65
N HIS A 51 -6.80 6.18 15.94
CA HIS A 51 -5.85 7.21 16.37
C HIS A 51 -4.44 6.69 16.21
N THR A 52 -3.65 7.30 15.32
CA THR A 52 -2.24 6.94 15.08
C THR A 52 -1.45 6.80 16.39
N GLY A 53 -1.65 7.70 17.35
CA GLY A 53 -1.01 7.62 18.67
C GLY A 53 -1.33 6.34 19.46
N ALA A 54 -2.56 5.83 19.38
CA ALA A 54 -2.95 4.58 20.06
C ALA A 54 -2.28 3.36 19.43
N VAL A 55 -2.13 3.34 18.10
CA VAL A 55 -1.44 2.26 17.39
C VAL A 55 0.05 2.24 17.75
N PHE A 56 0.70 3.40 17.79
CA PHE A 56 2.09 3.49 18.24
C PHE A 56 2.26 3.13 19.72
N ALA A 57 1.31 3.49 20.59
CA ALA A 57 1.32 3.08 21.99
C ALA A 57 1.22 1.55 22.13
N ALA A 58 0.25 0.92 21.45
CA ALA A 58 0.13 -0.55 21.44
C ALA A 58 1.39 -1.23 20.89
N TRP A 59 2.03 -0.66 19.86
CA TRP A 59 3.29 -1.15 19.33
C TRP A 59 4.41 -1.06 20.38
N SER A 60 4.55 0.09 21.06
CA SER A 60 5.51 0.29 22.15
C SER A 60 5.26 -0.63 23.36
N ASP A 61 4.01 -0.99 23.60
CA ASP A 61 3.61 -1.94 24.65
C ASP A 61 3.83 -3.41 24.25
N GLY A 62 4.39 -3.66 23.06
CA GLY A 62 4.84 -4.99 22.64
C GLY A 62 3.92 -5.70 21.66
N ALA A 63 2.89 -5.05 21.11
CA ALA A 63 2.08 -5.57 20.00
C ALA A 63 2.86 -5.52 18.66
N MET A 64 4.02 -6.17 18.62
CA MET A 64 4.94 -6.17 17.50
C MET A 64 4.88 -7.49 16.73
N GLY A 65 5.14 -7.42 15.43
CA GLY A 65 5.44 -8.59 14.61
C GLY A 65 6.82 -9.16 14.93
N GLN A 66 7.30 -10.10 14.11
CA GLN A 66 8.67 -10.57 14.22
C GLN A 66 9.64 -9.40 13.94
N PRO A 67 10.54 -9.05 14.87
CA PRO A 67 11.43 -7.91 14.71
C PRO A 67 12.27 -7.99 13.43
N GLY A 68 12.32 -6.89 12.69
CA GLY A 68 13.17 -6.72 11.50
C GLY A 68 12.68 -7.45 10.24
N VAL A 69 11.56 -8.18 10.28
CA VAL A 69 11.02 -8.82 9.06
C VAL A 69 10.50 -7.76 8.09
N ALA A 70 9.62 -6.86 8.53
CA ALA A 70 9.10 -5.83 7.63
C ALA A 70 10.21 -4.86 7.19
N ALA A 71 11.15 -4.50 8.08
CA ALA A 71 12.31 -3.68 7.72
C ALA A 71 13.11 -4.29 6.58
N ARG A 72 13.52 -5.57 6.68
CA ARG A 72 14.26 -6.26 5.61
C ARG A 72 13.46 -6.38 4.32
N SER A 73 12.16 -6.66 4.41
CA SER A 73 11.28 -6.72 3.24
C SER A 73 11.15 -5.35 2.55
N SER A 74 11.02 -4.28 3.32
CA SER A 74 10.96 -2.90 2.82
C SER A 74 12.28 -2.45 2.21
N GLU A 75 13.41 -2.75 2.83
CA GLU A 75 14.76 -2.44 2.29
C GLU A 75 15.01 -3.18 0.96
N HIS A 76 14.69 -4.46 0.91
CA HIS A 76 14.83 -5.25 -0.32
C HIS A 76 13.92 -4.72 -1.42
N PHE A 77 12.66 -4.43 -1.10
CA PHE A 77 11.72 -3.87 -2.06
C PHE A 77 12.15 -2.46 -2.52
N ALA A 78 12.65 -1.61 -1.62
CA ALA A 78 13.15 -0.28 -1.98
C ALA A 78 14.34 -0.36 -2.95
N ALA A 79 15.22 -1.35 -2.80
CA ALA A 79 16.30 -1.61 -3.76
C ALA A 79 15.75 -2.04 -5.14
N GLU A 80 14.81 -2.99 -5.18
CA GLU A 80 14.16 -3.42 -6.43
C GLU A 80 13.42 -2.23 -7.10
N PHE A 81 12.58 -1.53 -6.35
CA PHE A 81 11.76 -0.41 -6.81
C PHE A 81 12.59 0.83 -7.18
N GLY A 82 13.73 1.04 -6.50
CA GLY A 82 14.71 2.07 -6.81
C GLY A 82 15.40 1.84 -8.16
N SER A 83 15.58 0.59 -8.57
CA SER A 83 16.14 0.24 -9.88
C SER A 83 15.15 0.37 -11.04
N GLY A 84 13.86 0.46 -10.72
CA GLY A 84 12.73 0.42 -11.66
C GLY A 84 12.11 -0.96 -11.68
N LEU A 85 10.82 -1.06 -11.34
CA LEU A 85 10.11 -2.33 -11.25
C LEU A 85 8.98 -2.40 -12.29
N SER A 86 8.82 -3.54 -12.94
CA SER A 86 7.70 -3.77 -13.86
C SER A 86 6.38 -3.93 -13.10
N ALA A 87 5.25 -3.67 -13.77
CA ALA A 87 3.93 -3.85 -13.15
C ALA A 87 3.69 -5.31 -12.73
N ARG A 88 4.10 -6.27 -13.57
CA ARG A 88 4.03 -7.71 -13.24
C ARG A 88 4.81 -8.04 -11.97
N ARG A 89 6.04 -7.53 -11.86
CA ARG A 89 6.90 -7.79 -10.69
C ARG A 89 6.33 -7.17 -9.42
N LEU A 90 5.72 -5.98 -9.51
CA LEU A 90 5.00 -5.39 -8.38
C LEU A 90 3.87 -6.31 -7.88
N LEU A 91 3.07 -6.86 -8.80
CA LEU A 91 1.98 -7.79 -8.47
C LEU A 91 2.49 -9.09 -7.83
N GLU A 92 3.60 -9.64 -8.33
CA GLU A 92 4.28 -10.80 -7.72
C GLU A 92 4.73 -10.53 -6.27
N ARG A 93 5.03 -9.27 -5.93
CA ARG A 93 5.44 -8.84 -4.59
C ARG A 93 4.28 -8.49 -3.66
N ALA A 94 3.02 -8.52 -4.14
CA ALA A 94 1.86 -8.08 -3.36
C ALA A 94 1.75 -8.77 -1.98
N GLY A 95 2.06 -10.07 -1.90
CA GLY A 95 2.05 -10.81 -0.64
C GLY A 95 3.10 -10.33 0.36
N VAL A 96 4.33 -10.08 -0.12
CA VAL A 96 5.44 -9.57 0.69
C VAL A 96 5.11 -8.15 1.18
N LEU A 97 4.63 -7.29 0.28
CA LEU A 97 4.24 -5.92 0.60
C LEU A 97 3.08 -5.87 1.61
N ALA A 98 2.07 -6.73 1.45
CA ALA A 98 0.94 -6.82 2.38
C ALA A 98 1.34 -7.30 3.79
N ALA A 99 2.49 -7.96 3.91
CA ALA A 99 3.08 -8.37 5.20
C ALA A 99 4.12 -7.38 5.74
N ALA A 100 4.62 -6.45 4.90
CA ALA A 100 5.67 -5.50 5.23
C ALA A 100 5.13 -4.23 5.92
N ASN A 101 4.31 -4.42 6.97
CA ASN A 101 3.86 -3.33 7.84
C ASN A 101 3.93 -3.79 9.31
N ASP A 102 4.95 -3.30 10.02
CA ASP A 102 5.19 -3.64 11.44
C ASP A 102 4.08 -3.13 12.38
N LEU A 103 3.25 -2.19 11.94
CA LEU A 103 2.12 -1.67 12.72
C LEU A 103 0.88 -2.55 12.62
N LEU A 104 0.83 -3.55 11.73
CA LEU A 104 -0.35 -4.39 11.56
C LEU A 104 -0.79 -5.09 12.86
N PRO A 105 0.09 -5.70 13.68
CA PRO A 105 -0.33 -6.33 14.93
C PRO A 105 -0.84 -5.30 15.95
N ALA A 106 -0.22 -4.13 16.04
CA ALA A 106 -0.68 -3.04 16.91
C ALA A 106 -2.02 -2.44 16.45
N ALA A 107 -2.21 -2.23 15.15
CA ALA A 107 -3.47 -1.79 14.58
C ALA A 107 -4.59 -2.82 14.84
N ALA A 108 -4.28 -4.11 14.83
CA ALA A 108 -5.23 -5.17 15.14
C ALA A 108 -5.65 -5.20 16.62
N VAL A 109 -4.82 -4.69 17.54
CA VAL A 109 -5.19 -4.51 18.96
C VAL A 109 -6.11 -3.29 19.14
N VAL A 110 -5.87 -2.23 18.38
CA VAL A 110 -6.60 -0.96 18.52
C VAL A 110 -7.93 -0.95 17.76
N VAL A 111 -8.00 -1.61 16.61
CA VAL A 111 -9.16 -1.59 15.71
C VAL A 111 -9.90 -2.92 15.81
N ASP A 112 -10.96 -2.93 16.60
CA ASP A 112 -11.84 -4.09 16.76
C ASP A 112 -12.34 -4.59 15.42
N GLY A 113 -12.24 -5.90 15.19
CA GLY A 113 -12.67 -6.53 13.94
C GLY A 113 -11.75 -6.33 12.73
N LEU A 114 -10.62 -5.61 12.85
CA LEU A 114 -9.69 -5.42 11.73
C LEU A 114 -9.19 -6.75 11.16
N VAL A 115 -8.86 -7.70 12.02
CA VAL A 115 -8.33 -9.02 11.61
C VAL A 115 -9.37 -9.84 10.86
N SER A 116 -10.60 -9.91 11.37
CA SER A 116 -11.68 -10.66 10.73
C SER A 116 -12.07 -10.01 9.40
N PHE A 117 -12.16 -8.69 9.35
CA PHE A 117 -12.46 -7.93 8.14
C PHE A 117 -11.39 -8.13 7.07
N ARG A 118 -10.10 -7.96 7.43
CA ARG A 118 -8.97 -8.21 6.52
C ARG A 118 -8.97 -9.63 5.96
N ARG A 119 -9.25 -10.64 6.80
CA ARG A 119 -9.36 -12.05 6.35
C ARG A 119 -10.56 -12.27 5.42
N ALA A 120 -11.69 -11.64 5.70
CA ALA A 120 -12.89 -11.74 4.86
C ALA A 120 -12.63 -11.12 3.48
N LEU A 121 -11.99 -9.95 3.44
CA LEU A 121 -11.56 -9.31 2.20
C LEU A 121 -10.56 -10.18 1.41
N ALA A 122 -9.56 -10.75 2.08
CA ALA A 122 -8.58 -11.62 1.42
C ALA A 122 -9.24 -12.83 0.76
N ARG A 123 -10.26 -13.42 1.40
CA ARG A 123 -11.05 -14.54 0.85
C ARG A 123 -11.95 -14.11 -0.30
N LEU A 124 -12.66 -12.99 -0.14
CA LEU A 124 -13.56 -12.46 -1.19
C LEU A 124 -12.78 -12.11 -2.46
N LEU A 125 -11.67 -11.39 -2.29
CA LEU A 125 -10.91 -10.82 -3.39
C LEU A 125 -9.84 -11.79 -3.93
N ASN A 126 -9.61 -12.90 -3.24
CA ASN A 126 -8.53 -13.87 -3.51
C ASN A 126 -7.16 -13.19 -3.71
N ARG A 127 -6.86 -12.20 -2.85
CA ARG A 127 -5.66 -11.36 -2.95
C ARG A 127 -5.07 -11.05 -1.57
N PRO A 128 -3.75 -10.83 -1.47
CA PRO A 128 -3.15 -10.29 -0.27
C PRO A 128 -3.72 -8.91 0.05
N ILE A 129 -4.05 -8.68 1.32
CA ILE A 129 -4.56 -7.40 1.82
C ILE A 129 -3.51 -6.77 2.74
N GLY A 130 -2.99 -5.62 2.37
CA GLY A 130 -2.06 -4.84 3.19
C GLY A 130 -2.77 -3.79 4.03
N LEU A 131 -2.07 -3.29 5.05
CA LEU A 131 -2.47 -2.12 5.84
C LEU A 131 -1.68 -0.90 5.35
N SER A 132 -2.34 0.24 5.18
CA SER A 132 -1.67 1.52 4.89
C SER A 132 -1.34 2.25 6.18
N GLY A 133 -0.05 2.51 6.44
CA GLY A 133 0.43 3.21 7.63
C GLY A 133 -0.06 2.57 8.94
N SER A 134 -0.55 3.38 9.88
CA SER A 134 -1.17 2.90 11.13
C SER A 134 -2.60 2.38 10.95
N GLY A 135 -3.16 2.43 9.74
CA GLY A 135 -4.55 2.10 9.48
C GLY A 135 -5.54 3.25 9.74
N PRO A 136 -6.85 2.99 9.56
CA PRO A 136 -7.43 1.66 9.37
C PRO A 136 -7.56 1.26 7.88
N THR A 137 -7.07 2.09 6.96
CA THR A 137 -7.13 1.83 5.52
C THR A 137 -6.36 0.57 5.13
N LEU A 138 -7.06 -0.34 4.47
CA LEU A 138 -6.52 -1.53 3.84
C LEU A 138 -6.32 -1.30 2.35
N TRP A 139 -5.45 -2.09 1.72
CA TRP A 139 -5.22 -2.02 0.28
C TRP A 139 -4.99 -3.38 -0.37
N ALA A 140 -5.28 -3.47 -1.67
CA ALA A 140 -4.97 -4.62 -2.52
C ALA A 140 -4.54 -4.17 -3.92
N LEU A 141 -3.56 -4.87 -4.51
CA LEU A 141 -3.05 -4.58 -5.85
C LEU A 141 -3.78 -5.37 -6.93
N TYR A 142 -4.04 -4.73 -8.06
CA TYR A 142 -4.72 -5.27 -9.24
C TYR A 142 -3.93 -5.01 -10.53
N PRO A 143 -4.06 -5.87 -11.56
CA PRO A 143 -3.44 -5.66 -12.87
C PRO A 143 -3.89 -4.40 -13.61
N SER A 144 -5.03 -3.82 -13.26
CA SER A 144 -5.55 -2.58 -13.85
C SER A 144 -6.49 -1.84 -12.90
N LEU A 145 -6.76 -0.58 -13.21
CA LEU A 145 -7.77 0.24 -12.53
C LEU A 145 -9.16 -0.40 -12.63
N ASP A 146 -9.55 -0.88 -13.81
CA ASP A 146 -10.87 -1.51 -14.03
C ASP A 146 -11.07 -2.74 -13.14
N GLU A 147 -10.04 -3.58 -13.00
CA GLU A 147 -10.13 -4.75 -12.11
C GLU A 147 -10.23 -4.35 -10.63
N ALA A 148 -9.57 -3.27 -10.23
CA ALA A 148 -9.71 -2.71 -8.88
C ALA A 148 -11.12 -2.13 -8.65
N ASP A 149 -11.73 -1.52 -9.67
CA ASP A 149 -13.08 -0.93 -9.58
C ASP A 149 -14.17 -2.00 -9.47
N LEU A 150 -14.05 -3.08 -10.26
CA LEU A 150 -14.90 -4.26 -10.12
C LEU A 150 -14.79 -4.89 -8.72
N ALA A 151 -13.58 -4.88 -8.15
CA ALA A 151 -13.36 -5.34 -6.79
C ALA A 151 -13.98 -4.39 -5.74
N ALA A 152 -13.91 -3.07 -5.93
CA ALA A 152 -14.60 -2.10 -5.07
C ALA A 152 -16.11 -2.37 -5.04
N SER A 153 -16.71 -2.60 -6.21
CA SER A 153 -18.13 -2.98 -6.35
C SER A 153 -18.45 -4.30 -5.63
N SER A 154 -17.55 -5.28 -5.70
CA SER A 154 -17.68 -6.57 -5.00
C SER A 154 -17.64 -6.40 -3.48
N VAL A 155 -16.75 -5.54 -2.96
CA VAL A 155 -16.67 -5.21 -1.53
C VAL A 155 -17.95 -4.53 -1.06
N SER A 156 -18.42 -3.51 -1.78
CA SER A 156 -19.66 -2.80 -1.46
C SER A 156 -20.86 -3.74 -1.42
N THR A 157 -20.97 -4.66 -2.40
CA THR A 157 -22.04 -5.66 -2.44
C THR A 157 -21.95 -6.65 -1.28
N ALA A 158 -20.75 -7.16 -0.98
CA ALA A 158 -20.53 -8.11 0.11
C ALA A 158 -20.85 -7.50 1.49
N VAL A 159 -20.54 -6.22 1.70
CA VAL A 159 -20.91 -5.51 2.93
C VAL A 159 -22.41 -5.22 2.96
N GLY A 160 -22.99 -4.72 1.87
CA GLY A 160 -24.41 -4.38 1.80
C GLY A 160 -25.35 -5.58 1.99
N THR A 161 -24.89 -6.78 1.62
CA THR A 161 -25.61 -8.05 1.82
C THR A 161 -25.32 -8.70 3.18
N GLY A 162 -24.39 -8.15 3.98
CA GLY A 162 -23.97 -8.73 5.25
C GLY A 162 -23.06 -9.96 5.12
N PHE A 163 -22.58 -10.30 3.92
CA PHE A 163 -21.61 -11.38 3.72
C PHE A 163 -20.26 -11.08 4.39
N ILE A 164 -19.87 -9.79 4.42
CA ILE A 164 -18.71 -9.30 5.17
C ILE A 164 -19.18 -8.28 6.20
N ALA A 165 -18.82 -8.51 7.47
CA ALA A 165 -18.96 -7.51 8.52
C ALA A 165 -17.76 -6.54 8.49
N ALA A 166 -18.03 -5.26 8.22
CA ALA A 166 -17.04 -4.19 8.30
C ALA A 166 -16.98 -3.63 9.74
N PRO A 167 -15.78 -3.27 10.24
CA PRO A 167 -15.64 -2.53 11.49
C PRO A 167 -16.24 -1.12 11.44
N GLY A 168 -16.76 -0.66 12.58
CA GLY A 168 -17.25 0.70 12.76
C GLY A 168 -18.75 0.89 12.47
N ASP A 169 -19.15 2.15 12.32
CA ASP A 169 -20.56 2.56 12.38
C ASP A 169 -21.24 2.66 11.01
N GLY A 170 -20.61 2.16 9.95
CA GLY A 170 -21.14 2.27 8.59
C GLY A 170 -20.39 1.45 7.55
N PRO A 171 -20.86 1.46 6.29
CA PRO A 171 -20.17 0.78 5.20
C PRO A 171 -18.76 1.37 5.03
N PRO A 172 -17.76 0.55 4.68
CA PRO A 172 -16.42 1.06 4.42
C PRO A 172 -16.42 1.89 3.13
N PHE A 173 -15.57 2.90 3.08
CA PHE A 173 -15.21 3.52 1.81
C PHE A 173 -14.37 2.53 0.99
N ALA A 174 -14.72 2.31 -0.28
CA ALA A 174 -13.96 1.48 -1.20
C ALA A 174 -13.76 2.24 -2.51
N ALA A 175 -12.51 2.40 -2.95
CA ALA A 175 -12.20 3.10 -4.19
C ALA A 175 -11.00 2.51 -4.91
N ALA A 176 -11.10 2.44 -6.23
CA ALA A 176 -10.01 2.10 -7.11
C ALA A 176 -9.22 3.36 -7.48
N THR A 177 -7.89 3.24 -7.52
CA THR A 177 -6.98 4.30 -7.93
C THR A 177 -5.73 3.69 -8.56
N THR A 178 -4.78 4.51 -9.01
CA THR A 178 -3.50 4.05 -9.52
C THR A 178 -2.34 4.59 -8.68
N LEU A 179 -1.14 4.05 -8.93
CA LEU A 179 0.08 4.52 -8.30
C LEU A 179 0.64 5.68 -9.10
N LEU A 180 1.13 6.73 -8.44
CA LEU A 180 1.82 7.81 -9.14
C LEU A 180 3.10 7.27 -9.81
N ILE A 181 3.09 7.17 -11.14
CA ILE A 181 4.25 6.81 -11.96
C ILE A 181 4.98 8.08 -12.36
N ARG A 182 6.30 8.13 -12.13
CA ARG A 182 7.13 9.19 -12.69
C ARG A 182 7.32 8.92 -14.18
N PRO A 183 7.14 9.92 -15.06
CA PRO A 183 7.52 9.77 -16.45
C PRO A 183 9.00 9.38 -16.53
N ALA A 184 9.35 8.43 -17.41
CA ALA A 184 10.75 8.18 -17.71
C ALA A 184 11.40 9.49 -18.18
N PRO A 185 12.62 9.83 -17.73
CA PRO A 185 13.33 10.96 -18.30
C PRO A 185 13.44 10.73 -19.81
N LEU A 186 13.06 11.73 -20.61
CA LEU A 186 13.29 11.74 -22.05
C LEU A 186 14.79 11.49 -22.27
N ILE A 187 15.13 10.32 -22.81
CA ILE A 187 16.48 10.06 -23.31
C ILE A 187 16.60 10.99 -24.52
N ASP A 188 17.41 12.03 -24.38
CA ASP A 188 17.79 12.86 -25.51
C ASP A 188 18.59 11.98 -26.49
N LEU A 189 17.93 11.57 -27.58
CA LEU A 189 18.52 10.78 -28.65
C LEU A 189 19.49 11.60 -29.52
N ALA A 190 19.81 12.85 -29.15
CA ALA A 190 20.64 13.74 -29.95
C ALA A 190 22.16 13.48 -29.92
N ASP A 191 22.67 12.51 -29.13
CA ASP A 191 24.13 12.28 -29.03
C ASP A 191 24.60 10.93 -29.59
N ARG A 192 23.98 10.47 -30.68
CA ARG A 192 24.64 9.56 -31.63
C ARG A 192 25.25 10.36 -32.77
N ARG A 193 26.39 11.00 -32.52
CA ARG A 193 27.37 11.22 -33.59
C ARG A 193 28.38 10.09 -33.53
N GLU A 194 28.29 9.23 -34.53
CA GLU A 194 29.32 8.25 -34.89
C GLU A 194 30.65 8.94 -35.29
N PRO A 195 31.77 8.21 -35.25
CA PRO A 195 33.13 8.74 -35.12
C PRO A 195 33.66 9.58 -36.30
#